data_AF-A0A193BXP1-F1
#
_entry.id   AF-A0A193BXP1-F1
#
_cell.length_a   1.000
_cell.length_b   1.000
_cell.length_c   1.000
_cell.angle_alpha   90.00
_cell.angle_beta   90.00
_cell.angle_gamma   90.00
#
_symmetry.space_group_name_H-M   'P 1'
#
loop_
_entity.id
_entity.type
_entity.pdbx_description
1 polymer ?
#
loop_
_entity_poly.entity_id
_entity_poly.type
_entity_poly.pdbx_seq_one_letter_code
_entity_poly.pdbx_strand_id
1 'polypeptide(L)'
;MSGEPDPVRAEGPSVVTDGGNEAAKLVVLDPAGEGKNGELPATWRPLTAQRQVIWCRLPVDGALTQAEDVVGDAEPDGPPIDLVASGEAAGDALRLAERHPGAVEHVLLVDPVPDETSELAERVRSAGTAVEVLPHSTGEPFNRVPPPLPLGHPDVVAGLTKILEDV
;
A
#
# COMPACT_ATOMS: atom_id res chain seq x y z
N MET A 1 10.15 -4.68 -21.13
CA MET A 1 10.84 -3.39 -21.40
C MET A 1 10.73 -2.59 -20.13
N SER A 2 11.80 -2.49 -19.35
CA SER A 2 11.82 -1.66 -18.14
C SER A 2 11.70 -0.20 -18.60
N GLY A 3 10.56 0.43 -18.35
CA GLY A 3 10.39 1.85 -18.61
C GLY A 3 11.35 2.62 -17.71
N GLU A 4 12.12 3.54 -18.27
CA GLU A 4 12.83 4.54 -17.47
C GLU A 4 11.84 5.19 -16.50
N PRO A 5 12.23 5.43 -15.23
CA PRO A 5 11.37 6.09 -14.26
C PRO A 5 10.91 7.43 -14.84
N ASP A 6 9.60 7.65 -14.87
CA ASP A 6 9.01 8.92 -15.32
C ASP A 6 9.55 10.04 -14.43
N PRO A 7 10.40 10.95 -14.95
CA PRO A 7 11.14 11.91 -14.13
C PRO A 7 10.22 12.85 -13.35
N VAL A 8 8.98 13.06 -13.82
CA VAL A 8 7.98 13.88 -13.14
C VAL A 8 7.44 13.20 -11.87
N ARG A 9 7.43 11.86 -11.83
CA ARG A 9 6.96 11.07 -10.68
C ARG A 9 8.02 10.94 -9.59
N ALA A 10 9.30 11.07 -9.94
CA ALA A 10 10.42 10.98 -9.02
C ALA A 10 10.67 12.28 -8.21
N GLU A 11 10.01 13.39 -8.55
CA GLU A 11 10.11 14.64 -7.79
C GLU A 11 9.36 14.58 -6.45
N GLY A 12 9.83 15.32 -5.44
CA GLY A 12 9.20 15.44 -4.12
C GLY A 12 9.78 14.47 -3.08
N PRO A 13 9.16 14.37 -1.89
CA PRO A 13 9.64 13.48 -0.83
C PRO A 13 9.41 12.01 -1.18
N SER A 14 10.28 11.12 -0.71
CA SER A 14 10.13 9.66 -0.87
C SER A 14 8.97 9.10 -0.03
N VAL A 15 8.72 9.70 1.14
CA VAL A 15 7.64 9.33 2.04
C VAL A 15 6.82 10.56 2.44
N VAL A 16 5.50 10.42 2.44
CA VAL A 16 4.57 11.39 3.01
C VAL A 16 3.84 10.72 4.18
N THR A 17 3.79 11.38 5.33
CA THR A 17 3.14 10.84 6.53
C THR A 17 2.04 11.78 7.02
N ASP A 18 0.89 11.22 7.37
CA ASP A 18 -0.24 11.95 7.98
C ASP A 18 -0.98 11.04 8.98
N GLY A 19 -1.68 11.61 9.95
CA GLY A 19 -2.32 10.91 11.06
C GLY A 19 -1.47 10.83 12.35
N GLY A 20 -2.08 10.33 13.43
CA GLY A 20 -1.46 10.27 14.76
C GLY A 20 -0.49 9.10 14.93
N ASN A 21 0.70 9.34 15.49
CA ASN A 21 1.80 8.36 15.60
C ASN A 21 1.55 7.16 16.55
N GLU A 22 0.60 7.29 17.47
CA GLU A 22 0.21 6.21 18.40
C GLU A 22 -0.91 5.32 17.82
N ALA A 23 -1.43 5.66 16.64
CA ALA A 23 -2.50 4.89 15.99
C ALA A 23 -1.93 3.69 15.22
N ALA A 24 -2.82 2.75 14.87
CA ALA A 24 -2.53 1.70 13.89
C ALA A 24 -1.92 2.31 12.61
N LYS A 25 -0.93 1.66 12.04
CA LYS A 25 -0.17 2.16 10.89
C LYS A 25 -0.68 1.54 9.61
N LEU A 26 -0.74 2.35 8.55
CA LEU A 26 -1.08 1.93 7.20
C LEU A 26 0.05 2.35 6.26
N VAL A 27 0.89 1.40 5.87
CA VAL A 27 2.04 1.63 4.98
C VAL A 27 1.58 1.40 3.54
N VAL A 28 1.71 2.42 2.71
CA VAL A 28 1.25 2.41 1.31
C VAL A 28 2.45 2.37 0.38
N LEU A 29 2.53 1.35 -0.48
CA LEU A 29 3.52 1.26 -1.56
C LEU A 29 2.88 1.75 -2.86
N ASP A 30 3.21 2.98 -3.23
CA ASP A 30 2.59 3.68 -4.35
C ASP A 30 3.49 3.70 -5.59
N PRO A 31 3.20 2.88 -6.62
CA PRO A 31 3.94 2.89 -7.88
C PRO A 31 3.61 4.10 -8.78
N ALA A 32 2.50 4.80 -8.52
CA ALA A 32 2.12 5.98 -9.30
C ALA A 32 2.83 7.26 -8.81
N GLY A 33 3.35 7.27 -7.58
CA GLY A 33 4.06 8.40 -6.99
C GLY A 33 3.16 9.61 -6.72
N GLU A 34 1.88 9.37 -6.41
CA GLU A 34 0.95 10.35 -5.86
C GLU A 34 1.54 11.04 -4.62
N GLY A 35 1.03 12.23 -4.28
CA GLY A 35 1.55 13.00 -3.15
C GLY A 35 2.89 13.69 -3.38
N LYS A 36 3.28 13.91 -4.65
CA LYS A 36 4.51 14.64 -5.02
C LYS A 36 4.69 16.02 -4.38
N ASN A 37 3.59 16.65 -3.96
CA ASN A 37 3.60 17.95 -3.29
C ASN A 37 3.81 17.85 -1.77
N GLY A 38 4.05 16.65 -1.23
CA GLY A 38 4.22 16.42 0.21
C GLY A 38 2.90 16.30 0.98
N GLU A 39 1.79 16.08 0.30
CA GLU A 39 0.46 15.91 0.90
C GLU A 39 -0.20 14.65 0.34
N LEU A 40 -0.94 13.92 1.17
CA LEU A 40 -1.71 12.76 0.73
C LEU A 40 -2.92 13.19 -0.13
N PRO A 41 -3.43 12.33 -1.02
CA PRO A 41 -4.67 12.58 -1.72
C PRO A 41 -5.81 12.88 -0.73
N ALA A 42 -6.62 13.91 -0.99
CA ALA A 42 -7.67 14.35 -0.06
C ALA A 42 -8.71 13.27 0.26
N THR A 43 -8.85 12.26 -0.60
CA THR A 43 -9.68 11.08 -0.40
C THR A 43 -9.26 10.26 0.81
N TRP A 44 -8.00 10.31 1.23
CA TRP A 44 -7.44 9.55 2.36
C TRP A 44 -7.71 10.14 3.74
N ARG A 45 -8.28 11.35 3.81
CA ARG A 45 -8.62 12.01 5.09
C ARG A 45 -9.40 11.14 6.09
N PRO A 46 -10.38 10.30 5.66
CA PRO A 46 -11.06 9.39 6.60
C PRO A 46 -10.14 8.34 7.23
N LEU A 47 -9.13 7.86 6.48
CA LEU A 47 -8.13 6.90 6.98
C LEU A 47 -7.12 7.59 7.90
N THR A 48 -6.62 8.77 7.54
CA THR A 48 -5.66 9.52 8.37
C THR A 48 -6.27 10.05 9.68
N ALA A 49 -7.59 10.15 9.75
CA ALA A 49 -8.30 10.45 10.99
C ALA A 49 -8.25 9.31 12.02
N GLN A 50 -7.97 8.08 11.58
CA GLN A 50 -8.03 6.87 12.41
C GLN A 50 -6.66 6.18 12.54
N ARG A 51 -5.78 6.36 11.56
CA ARG A 51 -4.53 5.61 11.38
C ARG A 51 -3.40 6.54 10.99
N GLN A 52 -2.17 6.16 11.32
CA GLN A 52 -0.99 6.80 10.75
C GLN A 52 -0.75 6.24 9.35
N VAL A 53 -0.92 7.06 8.32
CA VAL A 53 -0.64 6.66 6.94
C VAL A 53 0.80 7.02 6.60
N ILE A 54 1.57 6.04 6.14
CA ILE A 54 2.96 6.18 5.72
C ILE A 54 3.03 5.86 4.22
N TRP A 55 3.01 6.90 3.40
CA TRP A 55 2.91 6.80 1.95
C TRP A 55 4.26 6.78 1.28
N CYS A 56 4.70 5.60 0.85
CA CYS A 56 5.99 5.36 0.21
C CYS A 56 5.85 5.46 -1.31
N ARG A 57 6.42 6.52 -1.89
CA ARG A 57 6.34 6.83 -3.33
C ARG A 57 7.44 6.08 -4.07
N LEU A 58 7.13 4.88 -4.58
CA LEU A 58 8.11 3.97 -5.19
C LEU A 58 8.92 4.55 -6.38
N PRO A 59 8.41 5.52 -7.17
CA PRO A 59 9.24 6.19 -8.17
C PRO A 59 10.40 7.03 -7.59
N VAL A 60 10.42 7.27 -6.28
CA VAL A 60 11.48 8.01 -5.59
C VAL A 60 12.43 7.05 -4.88
N ASP A 61 13.73 7.20 -5.13
CA ASP A 61 14.76 6.36 -4.51
C ASP A 61 14.65 6.33 -2.97
N GLY A 62 14.79 5.14 -2.40
CA GLY A 62 14.74 4.92 -0.96
C GLY A 62 13.34 4.74 -0.36
N ALA A 63 12.25 5.00 -1.11
CA ALA A 63 10.89 4.84 -0.58
C ALA A 63 10.61 3.40 -0.10
N LEU A 64 11.03 2.38 -0.85
CA LEU A 64 10.86 0.98 -0.44
C LEU A 64 11.71 0.63 0.80
N THR A 65 12.94 1.14 0.87
CA THR A 65 13.80 0.96 2.06
C THR A 65 13.18 1.57 3.30
N GLN A 66 12.55 2.74 3.18
CA GLN A 66 11.84 3.35 4.31
C GLN A 66 10.61 2.54 4.76
N ALA A 67 9.89 1.92 3.82
CA ALA A 67 8.83 0.98 4.17
C ALA A 67 9.38 -0.26 4.91
N GLU A 68 10.54 -0.76 4.47
CA GLU A 68 11.25 -1.86 5.12
C GLU A 68 11.67 -1.54 6.55
N ASP A 69 12.19 -0.33 6.78
CA ASP A 69 12.57 0.13 8.12
C ASP A 69 11.32 0.18 9.04
N VAL A 70 10.21 0.74 8.56
CA VAL A 70 8.95 0.83 9.36
C VAL A 70 8.42 -0.54 9.78
N VAL A 71 8.45 -1.51 8.87
CA VAL A 71 7.97 -2.88 9.16
C VAL A 71 8.99 -3.66 9.99
N GLY A 72 10.28 -3.47 9.73
CA GLY A 72 11.36 -4.14 10.47
C GLY A 72 11.53 -3.65 11.90
N ASP A 73 11.18 -2.40 12.16
CA ASP A 73 11.19 -1.77 13.49
C ASP A 73 9.86 -1.96 14.25
N ALA A 74 8.98 -2.88 13.80
CA ALA A 74 7.74 -3.18 14.48
C ALA A 74 8.00 -3.83 15.85
N GLU A 75 7.50 -3.20 16.91
CA GLU A 75 7.55 -3.75 18.26
C GLU A 75 6.47 -4.83 18.44
N PRO A 76 6.74 -5.96 19.15
CA PRO A 76 5.78 -7.05 19.31
C PRO A 76 4.42 -6.66 19.92
N ASP A 77 4.40 -5.64 20.79
CA ASP A 77 3.19 -5.10 21.42
C ASP A 77 2.86 -3.68 20.90
N GLY A 78 3.41 -3.30 19.75
CA GLY A 78 3.19 -2.02 19.10
C GLY A 78 1.82 -1.91 18.42
N PRO A 79 1.46 -0.72 17.90
CA PRO A 79 0.28 -0.56 17.06
C PRO A 79 0.37 -1.48 15.82
N PRO A 80 -0.76 -2.08 15.38
CA PRO A 80 -0.75 -2.98 14.23
C PRO A 80 -0.36 -2.24 12.95
N ILE A 81 0.27 -2.98 12.02
CA ILE A 81 0.71 -2.47 10.73
C ILE A 81 -0.02 -3.22 9.62
N ASP A 82 -0.65 -2.44 8.72
CA ASP A 82 -1.23 -2.94 7.49
C ASP A 82 -0.46 -2.40 6.28
N LEU A 83 -0.32 -3.23 5.24
CA LEU A 83 0.30 -2.87 3.96
C LEU A 83 -0.74 -2.68 2.88
N VAL A 84 -0.57 -1.65 2.04
CA VAL A 84 -1.37 -1.42 0.83
C VAL A 84 -0.44 -1.32 -0.36
N ALA A 85 -0.76 -2.00 -1.46
CA ALA A 85 -0.02 -1.86 -2.71
C ALA A 85 -0.93 -2.05 -3.93
N SER A 86 -0.50 -1.52 -5.08
CA SER A 86 -1.20 -1.72 -6.35
C SER A 86 -0.29 -2.22 -7.47
N GLY A 87 -0.88 -2.95 -8.43
CA GLY A 87 -0.15 -3.42 -9.62
C GLY A 87 1.12 -4.20 -9.25
N GLU A 88 2.24 -3.87 -9.90
CA GLU A 88 3.55 -4.53 -9.69
C GLU A 88 4.09 -4.37 -8.25
N ALA A 89 3.68 -3.33 -7.53
CA ALA A 89 4.09 -3.11 -6.14
C ALA A 89 3.54 -4.18 -5.18
N ALA A 90 2.52 -4.93 -5.59
CA ALA A 90 1.97 -6.04 -4.82
C ALA A 90 3.05 -7.09 -4.47
N GLY A 91 3.95 -7.37 -5.41
CA GLY A 91 5.06 -8.29 -5.16
C GLY A 91 6.00 -7.82 -4.05
N ASP A 92 6.24 -6.51 -3.96
CA ASP A 92 7.12 -5.94 -2.94
C ASP A 92 6.44 -5.91 -1.56
N ALA A 93 5.14 -5.60 -1.49
CA ALA A 93 4.37 -5.69 -0.25
C ALA A 93 4.35 -7.12 0.31
N LEU A 94 4.13 -8.11 -0.54
CA LEU A 94 4.12 -9.51 -0.12
C LEU A 94 5.51 -9.98 0.34
N ARG A 95 6.58 -9.61 -0.37
CA ARG A 95 7.97 -9.91 0.07
C ARG A 95 8.33 -9.21 1.38
N LEU A 96 7.76 -8.03 1.62
CA LEU A 96 7.98 -7.30 2.86
C LEU A 96 7.33 -8.04 4.04
N ALA A 97 6.06 -8.43 3.91
CA ALA A 97 5.37 -9.24 4.91
C ALA A 97 6.04 -10.61 5.13
N GLU A 98 6.49 -11.28 4.06
CA GLU A 98 7.18 -12.57 4.15
C GLU A 98 8.49 -12.50 4.96
N ARG A 99 9.23 -11.40 4.84
CA ARG A 99 10.50 -11.20 5.56
C ARG A 99 10.32 -10.85 7.04
N HIS A 100 9.15 -10.33 7.41
CA HIS A 100 8.84 -9.90 8.77
C HIS A 100 7.55 -10.55 9.30
N PRO A 101 7.53 -11.88 9.51
CA PRO A 101 6.35 -12.58 9.98
C PRO A 101 5.85 -12.01 11.32
N GLY A 102 4.56 -11.73 11.40
CA GLY A 102 3.93 -11.18 12.61
C GLY A 102 4.03 -9.66 12.78
N ALA A 103 4.81 -8.96 11.93
CA ALA A 103 4.86 -7.50 11.94
C ALA A 103 3.66 -6.86 11.19
N VAL A 104 3.11 -7.57 10.21
CA VAL A 104 2.01 -7.10 9.35
C VAL A 104 0.77 -7.96 9.58
N GLU A 105 -0.36 -7.32 9.89
CA GLU A 105 -1.64 -8.00 10.09
C GLU A 105 -2.33 -8.25 8.74
N HIS A 106 -2.48 -7.19 7.92
CA HIS A 106 -3.11 -7.29 6.59
C HIS A 106 -2.19 -6.79 5.47
N VAL A 107 -2.24 -7.48 4.33
CA VAL A 107 -1.75 -7.01 3.03
C VAL A 107 -2.94 -6.81 2.10
N LEU A 108 -3.23 -5.56 1.77
CA LEU A 108 -4.36 -5.12 0.97
C LEU A 108 -3.89 -4.76 -0.44
N LEU A 109 -4.38 -5.47 -1.43
CA LEU A 109 -3.86 -5.44 -2.79
C LEU A 109 -4.90 -4.88 -3.77
N VAL A 110 -4.49 -3.90 -4.58
CA VAL A 110 -5.33 -3.28 -5.62
C VAL A 110 -4.80 -3.69 -6.99
N ASP A 111 -5.60 -4.40 -7.79
CA ASP A 111 -5.20 -4.85 -9.12
C ASP A 111 -3.81 -5.52 -9.14
N PRO A 112 -3.52 -6.51 -8.25
CA PRO A 112 -2.16 -6.94 -7.98
C PRO A 112 -1.49 -7.71 -9.12
N VAL A 113 -0.19 -7.48 -9.27
CA VAL A 113 0.73 -8.30 -10.07
C VAL A 113 1.97 -8.58 -9.22
N PRO A 114 2.25 -9.82 -8.82
CA PRO A 114 1.47 -11.04 -9.08
C PRO A 114 0.14 -11.04 -8.32
N ASP A 115 -0.83 -11.83 -8.79
CA ASP A 115 -2.14 -11.94 -8.16
C ASP A 115 -2.11 -12.69 -6.81
N GLU A 116 -3.25 -12.71 -6.14
CA GLU A 116 -3.43 -13.27 -4.80
C GLU A 116 -3.36 -14.79 -4.71
N THR A 117 -3.36 -15.48 -5.86
CA THR A 117 -3.17 -16.93 -5.95
C THR A 117 -1.72 -17.33 -6.13
N SER A 118 -0.80 -16.36 -6.19
CA SER A 118 0.62 -16.63 -6.27
C SER A 118 1.15 -17.37 -5.04
N GLU A 119 2.17 -18.22 -5.25
CA GLU A 119 2.85 -18.95 -4.16
C GLU A 119 3.38 -18.00 -3.08
N LEU A 120 3.76 -16.79 -3.46
CA LEU A 120 4.20 -15.76 -2.51
C LEU A 120 3.07 -15.33 -1.58
N ALA A 121 1.87 -15.06 -2.13
CA ALA A 121 0.70 -14.76 -1.32
C ALA A 121 0.29 -15.93 -0.40
N GLU A 122 0.40 -17.17 -0.88
CA GLU A 122 0.14 -18.36 -0.05
C GLU A 122 1.11 -18.48 1.13
N ARG A 123 2.40 -18.20 0.93
CA ARG A 123 3.39 -18.22 2.01
C ARG A 123 3.12 -17.14 3.06
N VAL A 124 2.76 -15.93 2.63
CA VAL A 124 2.38 -14.83 3.55
C VAL A 124 1.16 -15.23 4.39
N ARG A 125 0.10 -15.78 3.77
CA ARG A 125 -1.07 -16.30 4.49
C ARG A 125 -0.73 -17.42 5.47
N SER A 126 0.13 -18.35 5.04
CA SER A 126 0.56 -19.47 5.88
C SER A 126 1.38 -19.03 7.10
N ALA A 127 2.01 -17.84 7.03
CA ALA A 127 2.73 -17.22 8.14
C ALA A 127 1.80 -16.44 9.10
N GLY A 128 0.50 -16.33 8.81
CA GLY A 128 -0.50 -15.71 9.68
C GLY A 128 -0.94 -14.29 9.27
N THR A 129 -0.38 -13.72 8.21
CA THR A 129 -0.80 -12.41 7.69
C THR A 129 -1.97 -12.56 6.72
N ALA A 130 -3.04 -11.79 6.93
CA ALA A 130 -4.18 -11.77 6.00
C ALA A 130 -3.76 -11.12 4.67
N VAL A 131 -4.16 -11.72 3.54
CA VAL A 131 -3.92 -11.14 2.20
C VAL A 131 -5.26 -11.02 1.48
N GLU A 132 -5.67 -9.78 1.24
CA GLU A 132 -6.97 -9.42 0.67
C GLU A 132 -6.79 -8.62 -0.62
N VAL A 133 -7.66 -8.89 -1.60
CA VAL A 133 -7.70 -8.16 -2.85
C VAL A 133 -8.93 -7.27 -2.88
N LEU A 134 -8.68 -5.99 -3.09
CA LEU A 134 -9.72 -5.00 -3.28
C LEU A 134 -10.31 -5.14 -4.68
N PRO A 135 -11.64 -5.03 -4.84
CA PRO A 135 -12.29 -5.17 -6.13
C PRO A 135 -11.65 -4.27 -7.18
N HIS A 136 -11.21 -4.90 -8.26
CA HIS A 136 -10.59 -4.25 -9.41
C HIS A 136 -11.59 -3.42 -10.23
N SER A 137 -11.06 -2.45 -10.98
CA SER A 137 -11.76 -1.93 -12.16
C SER A 137 -12.01 -3.09 -13.12
N THR A 138 -13.26 -3.39 -13.49
CA THR A 138 -13.60 -4.53 -14.38
C THR A 138 -13.08 -4.39 -15.81
N GLY A 139 -12.31 -3.33 -16.13
CA GLY A 139 -11.79 -3.07 -17.47
C GLY A 139 -12.91 -2.84 -18.51
N GLU A 140 -14.15 -2.66 -18.08
CA GLU A 140 -15.27 -2.42 -19.00
C GLU A 140 -15.06 -1.11 -19.78
N PRO A 141 -15.57 -1.02 -21.02
CA PRO A 141 -15.33 0.13 -21.93
C PRO A 141 -15.69 1.50 -21.36
N PHE A 142 -16.46 1.54 -20.27
CA PHE A 142 -16.88 2.76 -19.59
C PHE A 142 -15.97 3.16 -18.42
N ASN A 143 -15.04 2.29 -17.99
CA ASN A 143 -14.05 2.63 -16.98
C ASN A 143 -12.89 3.36 -17.67
N ARG A 144 -12.88 4.69 -17.57
CA ARG A 144 -11.93 5.57 -18.28
C ARG A 144 -10.49 5.50 -17.76
N VAL A 145 -10.26 4.77 -16.67
CA VAL A 145 -8.95 4.62 -16.04
C VAL A 145 -8.49 3.18 -16.25
N PRO A 146 -7.40 2.94 -17.00
CA PRO A 146 -6.84 1.60 -17.12
C PRO A 146 -6.33 1.13 -15.75
N PRO A 147 -6.47 -0.15 -15.40
CA PRO A 147 -5.91 -0.69 -14.18
C PRO A 147 -4.37 -0.58 -14.16
N PRO A 148 -3.74 -0.48 -12.98
CA PRO A 148 -4.39 -0.41 -11.66
C PRO A 148 -5.08 0.94 -11.41
N LEU A 149 -6.19 0.94 -10.65
CA LEU A 149 -6.75 2.21 -10.16
C LEU A 149 -5.71 2.95 -9.31
N PRO A 150 -5.60 4.30 -9.43
CA PRO A 150 -4.78 5.10 -8.53
C PRO A 150 -5.18 4.85 -7.07
N LEU A 151 -4.22 4.83 -6.17
CA LEU A 151 -4.49 4.60 -4.74
C LEU A 151 -5.29 5.76 -4.12
N GLY A 152 -5.21 6.96 -4.70
CA GLY A 152 -6.07 8.09 -4.39
C GLY A 152 -7.52 7.97 -4.89
N HIS A 153 -7.88 6.94 -5.67
CA HIS A 153 -9.23 6.79 -6.22
C HIS A 153 -10.28 6.53 -5.13
N PRO A 154 -11.46 7.18 -5.15
CA PRO A 154 -12.47 7.03 -4.11
C PRO A 154 -12.90 5.58 -3.83
N ASP A 155 -13.03 4.75 -4.89
CA ASP A 155 -13.43 3.35 -4.72
C ASP A 155 -12.36 2.51 -4.02
N VAL A 156 -11.08 2.79 -4.27
CA VAL A 156 -9.97 2.14 -3.57
C VAL A 156 -10.03 2.49 -2.07
N VAL A 157 -10.18 3.78 -1.75
CA VAL A 157 -10.28 4.24 -0.36
C VAL A 157 -11.52 3.69 0.34
N ALA A 158 -12.66 3.61 -0.35
CA ALA A 158 -13.88 3.03 0.20
C ALA A 158 -13.72 1.54 0.53
N GLY A 159 -13.07 0.78 -0.36
CA GLY A 159 -12.76 -0.62 -0.11
C GLY A 159 -11.79 -0.81 1.07
N LEU A 160 -10.72 -0.02 1.12
CA LEU A 160 -9.75 -0.03 2.22
C LEU A 160 -10.42 0.27 3.56
N THR A 161 -11.20 1.34 3.62
CA THR A 161 -11.94 1.74 4.84
C THR A 161 -12.83 0.61 5.33
N LYS A 162 -13.57 -0.05 4.43
CA LYS A 162 -14.47 -1.13 4.79
C LYS A 162 -13.73 -2.31 5.42
N ILE A 163 -12.64 -2.77 4.82
CA ILE A 163 -11.86 -3.90 5.35
C ILE A 163 -11.29 -3.54 6.73
N LEU A 164 -10.74 -2.33 6.85
CA LEU A 164 -10.06 -1.86 8.06
C LEU A 164 -10.99 -1.44 9.21
N GLU A 165 -12.30 -1.30 8.95
CA GLU A 165 -13.36 -1.10 9.96
C GLU A 165 -13.94 -2.44 10.47
N ASP A 166 -13.82 -3.51 9.69
CA ASP A 166 -14.35 -4.85 10.02
C ASP A 166 -13.39 -5.68 10.90
N VAL A 167 -12.24 -5.11 11.28
CA VAL A 167 -11.19 -5.68 12.16
C VAL A 167 -11.01 -4.89 13.44
#